data_AF-A0A354BLY9-F1
#
_entry.id   AF-A0A354BLY9-F1
#
_cell.length_a   1.000
_cell.length_b   1.000
_cell.length_c   1.000
_cell.angle_alpha   90.00
_cell.angle_beta   90.00
_cell.angle_gamma   90.00
#
_symmetry.space_group_name_H-M   'P 1'
#
loop_
_entity.id
_entity.type
_entity.pdbx_description
1 polymer ?
#
loop_
_entity_poly.entity_id
_entity_poly.type
_entity_poly.pdbx_seq_one_letter_code
_entity_poly.pdbx_strand_id
1 'polypeptide(L)'
;MKPLFSGMKSILTARPLLMPCGLAFAGWIAAGEMPALADEMNGVKPKEMTPVESPSMRYLAQTLTSIEVRPESDLVTIILAGDGQLFPETNFLDESRLIIDVPAVSSTLRRSVVQADHYLLKKIRVGHHADKVRLVFDVAERPIYSVTRDENKVFITLKPSERRTNA
;
A
#
# COMPACT_ATOMS: atom_id res chain seq x y z
N MET A 1 22.21 45.95 2.55
CA MET A 1 23.57 45.38 2.47
C MET A 1 23.46 43.85 2.46
N LYS A 2 23.83 43.22 1.34
CA LYS A 2 24.28 41.81 1.24
C LYS A 2 25.72 41.75 1.84
N PRO A 3 26.37 40.59 2.13
CA PRO A 3 26.23 39.26 1.52
C PRO A 3 26.27 38.11 2.57
N LEU A 4 26.15 36.80 2.29
CA LEU A 4 27.03 35.95 1.50
C LEU A 4 26.33 34.63 1.12
N PHE A 5 26.40 34.31 -0.17
CA PHE A 5 26.31 32.95 -0.70
C PHE A 5 27.66 32.25 -0.50
N SER A 6 27.62 30.99 -0.05
CA SER A 6 28.73 30.01 -0.08
C SER A 6 28.07 28.63 0.09
N GLY A 7 28.34 27.56 -0.66
CA GLY A 7 29.26 27.28 -1.76
C GLY A 7 29.12 25.78 -2.13
N MET A 8 29.27 25.47 -3.42
CA MET A 8 30.00 24.33 -4.03
C MET A 8 29.64 22.88 -3.59
N LYS A 9 29.02 22.06 -4.45
CA LYS A 9 29.62 21.16 -5.48
C LYS A 9 30.59 20.07 -4.96
N SER A 10 30.20 18.79 -5.08
CA SER A 10 31.04 17.60 -5.31
C SER A 10 30.11 16.53 -5.90
N ILE A 11 30.10 16.15 -7.19
CA ILE A 11 31.10 15.58 -8.10
C ILE A 11 31.66 14.22 -7.67
N LEU A 12 31.28 13.21 -8.48
CA LEU A 12 32.06 12.08 -9.03
C LEU A 12 32.36 10.80 -8.23
N THR A 13 32.17 9.70 -8.98
CA THR A 13 32.90 8.40 -8.99
C THR A 13 32.74 7.47 -7.77
N ALA A 14 32.70 6.15 -7.88
CA ALA A 14 33.18 5.23 -8.92
C ALA A 14 32.38 3.91 -8.94
N ARG A 15 32.29 3.30 -10.12
CA ARG A 15 31.96 1.89 -10.36
C ARG A 15 33.26 1.11 -10.62
N PRO A 16 33.36 -0.14 -10.16
CA PRO A 16 34.01 -1.24 -10.88
C PRO A 16 32.94 -2.31 -11.21
N LEU A 17 32.69 -2.85 -12.40
CA LEU A 17 33.48 -3.48 -13.48
C LEU A 17 34.51 -4.53 -13.04
N LEU A 18 34.07 -5.79 -12.96
CA LEU A 18 34.74 -7.07 -13.28
C LEU A 18 33.83 -8.19 -12.70
N MET A 19 33.53 -9.33 -13.32
CA MET A 19 34.27 -10.14 -14.27
C MET A 19 33.31 -11.21 -14.85
N PRO A 20 33.38 -11.58 -16.14
CA PRO A 20 32.70 -12.75 -16.69
C PRO A 20 33.64 -13.96 -16.70
N CYS A 21 33.26 -15.05 -16.02
CA CYS A 21 33.88 -16.35 -16.23
C CYS A 21 32.93 -17.22 -17.07
N GLY A 22 33.27 -17.39 -18.34
CA GLY A 22 32.76 -18.47 -19.17
C GLY A 22 33.41 -19.82 -18.80
N LEU A 23 32.86 -20.87 -19.42
CA LEU A 23 33.43 -22.19 -19.78
C LEU A 23 32.22 -23.14 -19.87
N ALA A 24 31.59 -23.29 -21.04
CA ALA A 24 31.98 -24.22 -22.09
C ALA A 24 32.15 -25.67 -21.57
N PHE A 25 31.06 -26.44 -21.57
CA PHE A 25 31.12 -27.89 -21.71
C PHE A 25 30.57 -28.24 -23.09
N ALA A 26 31.50 -28.54 -24.00
CA ALA A 26 31.25 -29.24 -25.23
C ALA A 26 31.59 -30.72 -25.03
N GLY A 27 30.78 -31.59 -25.64
CA GLY A 27 31.12 -32.98 -25.99
C GLY A 27 30.26 -34.05 -25.31
N TRP A 28 29.94 -35.19 -25.93
CA TRP A 28 30.06 -35.65 -27.31
C TRP A 28 29.35 -37.03 -27.43
N ILE A 29 28.68 -37.27 -28.56
CA ILE A 29 28.30 -38.54 -29.26
C ILE A 29 27.70 -39.73 -28.49
N ALA A 30 26.52 -40.17 -28.97
CA ALA A 30 26.34 -41.55 -29.45
C ALA A 30 25.23 -41.59 -30.51
N ALA A 31 25.59 -42.01 -31.72
CA ALA A 31 24.71 -42.15 -32.86
C ALA A 31 23.69 -43.28 -32.64
N GLY A 32 22.44 -43.02 -33.02
CA GLY A 32 21.37 -44.00 -33.08
C GLY A 32 20.26 -43.49 -33.99
N GLU A 33 20.31 -43.95 -35.24
CA GLU A 33 19.17 -44.35 -36.08
C GLU A 33 17.99 -43.37 -36.22
N MET A 34 17.86 -42.82 -37.43
CA MET A 34 16.65 -42.12 -37.88
C MET A 34 15.57 -43.14 -38.23
N PRO A 35 14.32 -42.92 -37.78
CA PRO A 35 13.17 -43.13 -38.66
C PRO A 35 12.44 -41.81 -38.84
N ALA A 36 12.42 -41.36 -40.10
CA ALA A 36 11.48 -40.37 -40.57
C ALA A 36 10.07 -40.99 -40.57
N LEU A 37 9.22 -40.57 -39.64
CA LEU A 37 7.77 -40.67 -39.77
C LEU A 37 7.19 -39.32 -39.38
N ALA A 38 6.83 -38.56 -40.41
CA ALA A 38 5.86 -37.50 -40.29
C ALA A 38 4.50 -38.16 -40.02
N ASP A 39 3.89 -37.84 -38.88
CA ASP A 39 2.44 -37.91 -38.73
C ASP A 39 1.98 -36.81 -37.78
N GLU A 40 0.86 -36.22 -38.15
CA GLU A 40 0.31 -34.96 -37.67
C GLU A 40 0.18 -34.84 -36.14
N MET A 41 0.76 -33.78 -35.57
CA MET A 41 0.29 -33.24 -34.30
C MET A 41 -0.19 -31.81 -34.50
N ASN A 42 -1.45 -31.76 -34.90
CA ASN A 42 -2.51 -30.88 -34.43
C ASN A 42 -2.06 -29.82 -33.39
N GLY A 43 -2.34 -28.56 -33.71
CA GLY A 43 -1.81 -27.41 -33.00
C GLY A 43 -2.22 -27.34 -31.53
N VAL A 44 -1.26 -26.98 -30.69
CA VAL A 44 -1.51 -26.26 -29.44
C VAL A 44 -0.45 -25.18 -29.32
N LYS A 45 -0.81 -23.98 -29.77
CA LYS A 45 -0.19 -22.71 -29.37
C LYS A 45 0.01 -22.73 -27.85
N PRO A 46 1.20 -22.45 -27.30
CA PRO A 46 1.34 -22.26 -25.86
C PRO A 46 0.45 -21.09 -25.45
N LYS A 47 -0.71 -21.43 -24.88
CA LYS A 47 -1.62 -20.48 -24.23
C LYS A 47 -0.91 -20.08 -22.95
N GLU A 48 -0.18 -18.97 -23.05
CA GLU A 48 -0.26 -17.85 -22.14
C GLU A 48 -0.69 -18.28 -20.73
N MET A 49 0.30 -18.42 -19.86
CA MET A 49 0.13 -18.64 -18.43
C MET A 49 -0.63 -17.43 -17.87
N THR A 50 -1.96 -17.47 -17.94
CA THR A 50 -2.84 -16.73 -17.04
C THR A 50 -2.45 -17.14 -15.63
N PRO A 51 -2.02 -16.20 -14.77
CA PRO A 51 -1.83 -16.49 -13.35
C PRO A 51 -3.14 -17.04 -12.81
N VAL A 52 -3.08 -18.29 -12.35
CA VAL A 52 -4.15 -18.93 -11.61
C VAL A 52 -4.34 -18.09 -10.35
N GLU A 53 -5.49 -17.42 -10.27
CA GLU A 53 -5.96 -16.72 -9.08
C GLU A 53 -5.93 -17.71 -7.92
N SER A 54 -4.97 -17.51 -7.02
CA SER A 54 -4.77 -18.37 -5.86
C SER A 54 -5.95 -18.23 -4.88
N PRO A 55 -6.30 -19.31 -4.16
CA PRO A 55 -7.33 -19.26 -3.13
C PRO A 55 -6.99 -18.13 -2.16
N SER A 56 -8.01 -17.37 -1.76
CA SER A 56 -7.97 -16.24 -0.83
C SER A 56 -7.51 -16.70 0.56
N MET A 57 -6.23 -17.07 0.67
CA MET A 57 -5.51 -17.09 1.92
C MET A 57 -5.49 -15.64 2.38
N ARG A 58 -6.35 -15.42 3.36
CA ARG A 58 -6.57 -14.18 4.06
C ARG A 58 -5.31 -13.86 4.88
N TYR A 59 -4.27 -13.41 4.20
CA TYR A 59 -3.01 -13.02 4.84
C TYR A 59 -3.18 -11.69 5.59
N LEU A 60 -2.41 -11.52 6.67
CA LEU A 60 -2.27 -10.24 7.34
C LEU A 60 -1.56 -9.26 6.42
N ALA A 61 -2.02 -8.02 6.39
CA ALA A 61 -1.32 -6.96 5.68
C ALA A 61 0.08 -6.75 6.26
N GLN A 62 1.05 -6.49 5.40
CA GLN A 62 2.37 -5.99 5.77
C GLN A 62 2.52 -4.50 5.42
N THR A 63 1.65 -3.99 4.54
CA THR A 63 1.76 -2.65 3.99
C THR A 63 0.39 -1.99 3.86
N LEU A 64 0.27 -0.77 4.41
CA LEU A 64 -0.81 0.17 4.10
C LEU A 64 -0.50 0.86 2.77
N THR A 65 -1.32 0.58 1.75
CA THR A 65 -1.10 0.98 0.36
C THR A 65 -1.85 2.25 -0.02
N SER A 66 -3.04 2.48 0.54
CA SER A 66 -3.85 3.66 0.21
C SER A 66 -4.69 4.15 1.39
N ILE A 67 -4.95 5.47 1.36
CA ILE A 67 -5.97 6.14 2.16
C ILE A 67 -6.79 6.97 1.18
N GLU A 68 -8.08 6.68 1.13
CA GLU A 68 -9.07 7.42 0.36
C GLU A 68 -10.08 8.05 1.31
N VAL A 69 -10.49 9.28 1.03
CA VAL A 69 -11.53 9.99 1.78
C VAL A 69 -12.67 10.29 0.83
N ARG A 70 -13.87 9.87 1.22
CA ARG A 70 -15.12 10.11 0.50
C ARG A 70 -16.02 10.98 1.38
N PRO A 71 -15.97 12.30 1.20
CA PRO A 71 -16.92 13.20 1.85
C PRO A 71 -18.30 13.05 1.20
N GLU A 72 -19.34 12.95 2.02
CA GLU A 72 -20.75 13.00 1.61
C GLU A 72 -21.40 14.24 2.26
N SER A 73 -22.74 14.39 2.19
CA SER A 73 -23.41 15.55 2.79
C SER A 73 -23.33 15.54 4.32
N ASP A 74 -23.62 14.39 4.92
CA ASP A 74 -23.83 14.26 6.37
C ASP A 74 -22.86 13.29 7.03
N LEU A 75 -21.97 12.68 6.26
CA LEU A 75 -20.99 11.73 6.77
C LEU A 75 -19.72 11.78 5.93
N VAL A 76 -18.65 11.24 6.48
CA VAL A 76 -17.41 11.03 5.74
C VAL A 76 -16.97 9.60 5.90
N THR A 77 -16.67 8.94 4.78
CA THR A 77 -16.16 7.57 4.75
C THR A 77 -14.70 7.59 4.36
N ILE A 78 -13.87 6.97 5.19
CA ILE A 78 -12.44 6.83 5.00
C ILE A 78 -12.16 5.38 4.70
N ILE A 79 -11.45 5.12 3.60
CA ILE A 79 -11.13 3.77 3.15
C ILE A 79 -9.63 3.59 3.27
N LEU A 80 -9.21 2.68 4.14
CA LEU A 80 -7.84 2.22 4.26
C LEU A 80 -7.70 0.95 3.42
N ALA A 81 -6.65 0.84 2.61
CA ALA A 81 -6.36 -0.36 1.84
C ALA A 81 -4.95 -0.86 2.13
N GLY A 82 -4.81 -2.18 2.23
CA GLY A 82 -3.53 -2.86 2.41
C GLY A 82 -3.28 -3.96 1.38
N ASP A 83 -2.10 -4.55 1.44
CA ASP A 83 -1.72 -5.76 0.70
C ASP A 83 -2.25 -7.07 1.34
N GLY A 84 -3.03 -6.94 2.42
CA GLY A 84 -3.72 -8.01 3.11
C GLY A 84 -4.76 -7.44 4.07
N GLN A 85 -5.24 -8.25 5.01
CA GLN A 85 -6.19 -7.78 6.04
C GLN A 85 -5.52 -6.85 7.05
N LEU A 86 -6.19 -5.74 7.33
CA LEU A 86 -5.79 -4.75 8.32
C LEU A 86 -6.59 -4.93 9.61
N PHE A 87 -5.93 -4.73 10.75
CA PHE A 87 -6.52 -4.86 12.09
C PHE A 87 -6.34 -3.57 12.89
N PRO A 88 -7.11 -2.52 12.59
CA PRO A 88 -6.97 -1.23 13.23
C PRO A 88 -7.50 -1.25 14.68
N GLU A 89 -6.80 -0.53 15.54
CA GLU A 89 -7.19 -0.22 16.92
C GLU A 89 -7.57 1.25 17.01
N THR A 90 -8.70 1.54 17.64
CA THR A 90 -9.22 2.92 17.74
C THR A 90 -9.05 3.44 19.16
N ASN A 91 -8.60 4.68 19.27
CA ASN A 91 -8.51 5.38 20.54
C ASN A 91 -8.79 6.87 20.35
N PHE A 92 -9.58 7.46 21.24
CA PHE A 92 -9.74 8.91 21.25
C PHE A 92 -8.73 9.52 22.21
N LEU A 93 -7.96 10.48 21.72
CA LEU A 93 -7.06 11.25 22.56
C LEU A 93 -7.80 12.38 23.29
N ASP A 94 -8.75 13.02 22.61
CA ASP A 94 -9.63 14.07 23.13
C ASP A 94 -10.91 14.17 22.28
N GLU A 95 -11.67 15.26 22.40
CA GLU A 95 -12.89 15.49 21.61
C GLU A 95 -12.63 15.90 20.14
N SER A 96 -11.38 16.19 19.77
CA SER A 96 -10.97 16.70 18.46
C SER A 96 -10.04 15.76 17.69
N ARG A 97 -9.57 14.67 18.31
CA ARG A 97 -8.58 13.75 17.74
C ARG A 97 -8.96 12.29 17.95
N LEU A 98 -9.32 11.64 16.86
CA LEU A 98 -9.47 10.18 16.79
C LEU A 98 -8.17 9.57 16.25
N ILE A 99 -7.61 8.63 16.99
CA ILE A 99 -6.41 7.88 16.62
C ILE A 99 -6.83 6.50 16.16
N ILE A 100 -6.32 6.09 15.00
CA ILE A 100 -6.45 4.74 14.46
C ILE A 100 -5.04 4.19 14.29
N ASP A 101 -4.64 3.26 15.15
CA ASP A 101 -3.36 2.58 15.05
C ASP A 101 -3.55 1.30 14.23
N VAL A 102 -2.73 1.09 13.21
CA VAL A 102 -2.68 -0.16 12.44
C VAL A 102 -1.37 -0.86 12.78
N PRO A 103 -1.39 -1.95 13.58
CA PRO A 103 -0.20 -2.66 14.02
C PRO A 103 0.38 -3.53 12.90
N ALA A 104 1.66 -3.86 13.05
CA ALA A 104 2.42 -4.78 12.19
C ALA A 104 2.43 -4.43 10.69
N VAL A 105 2.16 -3.17 10.34
CA VAL A 105 2.20 -2.69 8.96
C VAL A 105 3.20 -1.56 8.79
N SER A 106 3.84 -1.54 7.62
CA SER A 106 4.54 -0.39 7.07
C SER A 106 3.57 0.45 6.23
N SER A 107 3.99 1.63 5.76
CA SER A 107 3.18 2.42 4.83
C SER A 107 3.99 2.84 3.61
N THR A 108 3.43 2.63 2.42
CA THR A 108 4.00 3.11 1.14
C THR A 108 3.54 4.51 0.79
N LEU A 109 2.66 5.10 1.60
CA LEU A 109 2.13 6.44 1.39
C LEU A 109 3.27 7.46 1.44
N ARG A 110 3.44 8.19 0.34
CA ARG A 110 4.43 9.28 0.25
C ARG A 110 3.99 10.52 1.03
N ARG A 111 2.68 10.67 1.27
CA ARG A 111 2.09 11.83 1.93
C ARG A 111 1.85 11.55 3.41
N SER A 112 2.36 12.43 4.27
CA SER A 112 2.11 12.38 5.72
C SER A 112 0.79 13.03 6.12
N VAL A 113 0.09 13.71 5.20
CA VAL A 113 -1.20 14.35 5.46
C VAL A 113 -2.14 14.12 4.27
N VAL A 114 -3.38 13.74 4.56
CA VAL A 114 -4.49 13.62 3.60
C VAL A 114 -5.57 14.63 3.99
N GLN A 115 -5.90 15.55 3.09
CA GLN A 115 -7.02 16.49 3.31
C GLN A 115 -8.34 15.76 3.06
N ALA A 116 -9.35 16.11 3.86
CA ALA A 116 -10.67 15.47 3.80
C ALA A 116 -11.79 16.41 3.35
N ASP A 117 -11.53 17.73 3.32
CA ASP A 117 -12.43 18.78 2.84
C ASP A 117 -13.89 18.62 3.32
N HIS A 118 -14.08 18.24 4.59
CA HIS A 118 -15.40 18.00 5.20
C HIS A 118 -15.51 18.63 6.60
N TYR A 119 -16.70 19.03 7.01
CA TYR A 119 -16.88 19.72 8.30
C TYR A 119 -16.63 18.79 9.51
N LEU A 120 -16.83 17.48 9.38
CA LEU A 120 -16.54 16.49 10.42
C LEU A 120 -15.05 16.14 10.54
N LEU A 121 -14.32 16.18 9.42
CA LEU A 121 -12.94 15.73 9.32
C LEU A 121 -12.13 16.75 8.51
N LYS A 122 -11.21 17.42 9.18
CA LYS A 122 -10.36 18.44 8.55
C LYS A 122 -9.28 17.76 7.70
N LYS A 123 -8.54 16.85 8.33
CA LYS A 123 -7.42 16.13 7.71
C LYS A 123 -7.08 14.87 8.49
N ILE A 124 -6.33 13.99 7.84
CA ILE A 124 -5.75 12.78 8.42
C ILE A 124 -4.23 12.93 8.38
N ARG A 125 -3.58 12.76 9.52
CA ARG A 125 -2.12 12.74 9.65
C ARG A 125 -1.64 11.30 9.71
N VAL A 126 -0.66 10.95 8.91
CA VAL A 126 -0.06 9.63 8.84
C VAL A 126 1.29 9.67 9.57
N GLY A 127 1.34 9.00 10.71
CA GLY A 127 2.55 8.77 11.50
C GLY A 127 3.14 7.40 11.20
N HIS A 128 4.43 7.36 10.89
CA HIS A 128 5.15 6.12 10.64
C HIS A 128 5.93 5.74 11.91
N HIS A 129 5.66 4.56 12.45
CA HIS A 129 6.39 3.96 13.56
C HIS A 129 7.01 2.63 13.10
N ALA A 130 7.95 2.09 13.89
CA ALA A 130 8.67 0.87 13.52
C ALA A 130 7.76 -0.38 13.49
N ASP A 131 6.73 -0.38 14.33
CA ASP A 131 5.83 -1.50 14.59
C ASP A 131 4.39 -1.25 14.12
N LYS A 132 4.05 0.00 13.75
CA LYS A 132 2.69 0.39 13.38
C LYS A 132 2.63 1.65 12.53
N VAL A 133 1.49 1.84 11.87
CA VAL A 133 1.11 3.11 11.25
C VAL A 133 0.03 3.76 12.11
N ARG A 134 0.29 4.98 12.58
CA ARG A 134 -0.66 5.76 13.38
C ARG A 134 -1.36 6.78 12.50
N LEU A 135 -2.67 6.65 12.35
CA LEU A 135 -3.49 7.64 11.66
C LEU A 135 -4.17 8.52 12.70
N VAL A 136 -3.97 9.83 12.59
CA VAL A 136 -4.62 10.81 13.47
C VAL A 136 -5.61 11.61 12.65
N PHE A 137 -6.88 11.46 12.99
CA PHE A 137 -8.01 12.11 12.35
C PHE A 137 -8.29 13.39 13.14
N ASP A 138 -8.02 14.55 12.52
CA ASP A 138 -8.32 15.85 13.10
C ASP A 138 -9.81 16.15 12.84
N VAL A 139 -10.64 15.82 13.82
CA VAL A 139 -12.10 16.00 13.78
C VAL A 139 -12.50 17.32 14.42
N ALA A 140 -13.60 17.91 13.97
CA ALA A 140 -14.05 19.21 14.51
C ALA A 140 -14.62 19.08 15.93
N GLU A 141 -15.32 17.97 16.17
CA GLU A 141 -15.95 17.57 17.45
C GLU A 141 -16.01 16.05 17.46
N ARG A 142 -16.35 15.44 18.60
CA ARG A 142 -16.40 13.98 18.74
C ARG A 142 -17.54 13.39 17.90
N PRO A 143 -17.24 12.70 16.77
CA PRO A 143 -18.28 12.11 15.94
C PRO A 143 -18.71 10.75 16.49
N ILE A 144 -19.87 10.28 16.05
CA ILE A 144 -20.19 8.86 16.10
C ILE A 144 -19.41 8.19 14.98
N TYR A 145 -18.72 7.08 15.25
CA TYR A 145 -17.93 6.39 14.25
C TYR A 145 -18.18 4.88 14.24
N SER A 146 -17.97 4.28 13.07
CA SER A 146 -17.98 2.83 12.88
C SER A 146 -16.76 2.39 12.09
N VAL A 147 -16.20 1.25 12.45
CA VAL A 147 -15.08 0.62 11.75
C VAL A 147 -15.50 -0.74 11.26
N THR A 148 -15.57 -0.90 9.94
CA THR A 148 -15.92 -2.15 9.27
C THR A 148 -14.73 -2.64 8.48
N ARG A 149 -14.43 -3.94 8.58
CA ARG A 149 -13.35 -4.58 7.83
C ARG A 149 -13.96 -5.43 6.72
N ASP A 150 -13.38 -5.34 5.54
CA ASP A 150 -13.79 -6.10 4.37
C ASP A 150 -12.53 -6.45 3.56
N GLU A 151 -12.19 -7.73 3.56
CA GLU A 151 -10.99 -8.25 2.89
C GLU A 151 -9.71 -7.45 3.22
N ASN A 152 -9.14 -6.75 2.25
CA ASN A 152 -7.94 -5.94 2.40
C ASN A 152 -8.22 -4.47 2.69
N LYS A 153 -9.47 -4.13 3.00
CA LYS A 153 -9.94 -2.77 3.24
C LYS A 153 -10.55 -2.60 4.63
N VAL A 154 -10.40 -1.40 5.14
CA VAL A 154 -11.11 -0.92 6.34
C VAL A 154 -11.89 0.31 5.96
N PHE A 155 -13.17 0.29 6.29
CA PHE A 155 -14.08 1.41 6.16
C PHE A 155 -14.27 2.05 7.53
N ILE A 156 -13.89 3.31 7.67
CA ILE A 156 -14.16 4.14 8.84
C ILE A 156 -15.19 5.17 8.42
N THR A 157 -16.37 5.10 8.99
CA THR A 157 -17.43 6.09 8.74
C THR A 157 -17.55 7.00 9.96
N LEU A 158 -17.56 8.31 9.73
CA LEU A 158 -17.81 9.31 10.75
C LEU A 158 -19.16 9.99 10.48
N LYS A 159 -19.97 10.12 11.52
CA LYS A 159 -21.27 10.79 11.51
C LYS A 159 -21.32 11.86 12.61
N PRO A 160 -22.12 12.92 12.43
CA PRO A 160 -22.37 13.92 13.47
C PRO A 160 -22.87 13.25 14.73
N SER A 161 -22.45 13.77 15.89
CA SER A 161 -23.10 13.39 17.14
C SER A 161 -24.38 14.21 17.30
N GLU A 162 -25.36 13.68 18.04
CA GLU A 162 -26.63 14.37 18.33
C GLU A 162 -26.44 15.72 19.05
N ARG A 163 -25.24 16.02 19.57
CA ARG A 163 -24.91 17.34 20.12
C ARG A 163 -25.06 18.46 19.08
N ARG A 164 -24.89 18.17 17.80
CA ARG A 164 -24.90 19.19 16.73
C ARG A 164 -26.26 19.38 16.06
N THR A 165 -27.15 18.39 16.12
CA THR A 165 -28.46 18.46 15.46
C THR A 165 -29.44 19.42 16.15
N ASN A 166 -29.08 19.92 17.34
CA ASN A 166 -29.93 20.77 18.18
C ASN A 166 -29.37 22.20 18.35
N ALA A 167 -28.36 22.60 17.57
CA ALA A 167 -27.66 23.89 17.69
C ALA A 167 -27.99 24.84 16.53
#